data_AF-A0A7K4W109-F1
#
_entry.id   AF-A0A7K4W109-F1
#
_cell.length_a   1.000
_cell.length_b   1.000
_cell.length_c   1.000
_cell.angle_alpha   90.00
_cell.angle_beta   90.00
_cell.angle_gamma   90.00
#
_symmetry.space_group_name_H-M   'P 1'
#
loop_
_entity.id
_entity.type
_entity.pdbx_description
1 polymer ?
#
loop_
_entity_poly.entity_id
_entity_poly.type
_entity_poly.pdbx_seq_one_letter_code
_entity_poly.pdbx_strand_id
1 'polypeptide(L)'
;HGVAELEEPGTEALPRRTPAPAWIPTAKGEEGDLCLRSSDCAAGLCCARHFWSKMCKPVLREGQVCTRHRRKGSHGLEIFQRCHCAEGLACRLQRELGPGDTSRLHTCQRH
;
A
#
# COMPACT_ATOMS: atom_id res chain seq x y z
N HIS A 1 -57.68 46.98 -2.77
CA HIS A 1 -56.46 47.30 -3.55
C HIS A 1 -55.40 47.69 -2.52
N GLY A 2 -54.62 46.75 -1.99
CA GLY A 2 -53.28 46.35 -2.49
C GLY A 2 -52.26 47.43 -2.09
N VAL A 3 -51.11 47.19 -1.46
CA VAL A 3 -50.15 46.09 -1.45
C VAL A 3 -49.12 46.36 -0.32
N ALA A 4 -48.83 45.35 0.51
CA ALA A 4 -47.53 44.66 0.65
C ALA A 4 -46.54 45.30 1.64
N GLU A 5 -46.54 44.79 2.86
CA GLU A 5 -45.35 44.73 3.72
C GLU A 5 -44.48 43.56 3.25
N LEU A 6 -43.20 43.81 3.01
CA LEU A 6 -42.19 42.80 2.79
C LEU A 6 -40.99 43.13 3.69
N GLU A 7 -41.00 42.58 4.90
CA GLU A 7 -39.77 42.18 5.58
C GLU A 7 -39.15 41.04 4.78
N GLU A 8 -37.88 41.16 4.39
CA GLU A 8 -37.09 40.03 3.89
C GLU A 8 -35.89 39.79 4.84
N PRO A 9 -35.79 38.57 5.41
CA PRO A 9 -34.81 38.23 6.43
C PRO A 9 -33.42 37.96 5.85
N GLY A 10 -32.43 38.05 6.73
CA GLY A 10 -31.01 37.85 6.42
C GLY A 10 -30.74 36.58 5.62
N THR A 11 -29.95 36.74 4.56
CA THR A 11 -29.39 35.65 3.77
C THR A 11 -28.36 34.90 4.62
N GLU A 12 -28.86 33.89 5.33
CA GLU A 12 -28.05 32.88 5.99
C GLU A 12 -27.21 32.18 4.90
N ALA A 13 -25.89 32.36 4.96
CA ALA A 13 -24.97 31.75 4.03
C ALA A 13 -25.05 30.22 4.19
N LEU A 14 -25.71 29.56 3.24
CA LEU A 14 -25.76 28.11 3.12
C LEU A 14 -24.34 27.54 3.28
N PRO A 15 -24.09 26.60 4.21
CA PRO A 15 -22.81 25.93 4.26
C PRO A 15 -22.61 25.21 2.94
N ARG A 16 -21.53 25.56 2.22
CA ARG A 16 -21.08 24.85 1.03
C ARG A 16 -20.99 23.37 1.39
N ARG A 17 -21.95 22.58 0.93
CA ARG A 17 -21.89 21.12 0.99
C ARG A 17 -20.81 20.69 0.00
N THR A 18 -19.56 20.65 0.45
CA THR A 18 -18.55 19.85 -0.20
C THR A 18 -18.99 18.40 -0.06
N PRO A 19 -19.24 17.64 -1.15
CA PRO A 19 -19.40 16.21 -1.02
C PRO A 19 -18.09 15.69 -0.44
N ALA A 20 -18.13 15.12 0.76
CA ALA A 20 -17.02 14.30 1.21
C ALA A 20 -16.74 13.27 0.11
N PRO A 21 -15.48 13.01 -0.28
CA PRO A 21 -15.19 11.95 -1.22
C PRO A 21 -15.82 10.66 -0.68
N ALA A 22 -16.83 10.14 -1.39
CA ALA A 22 -17.66 9.00 -1.02
C ALA A 22 -16.90 7.65 -1.09
N TRP A 23 -15.59 7.68 -0.90
CA TRP A 23 -14.70 6.54 -1.05
C TRP A 23 -13.57 6.61 -0.01
N ILE A 24 -13.89 6.92 1.25
CA ILE A 24 -13.03 6.40 2.32
C ILE A 24 -13.44 4.93 2.44
N PRO A 25 -12.65 3.95 1.94
CA PRO A 25 -12.96 2.56 2.18
C PRO A 25 -12.77 2.37 3.69
N THR A 26 -13.87 2.24 4.42
CA THR A 26 -13.84 2.04 5.88
C THR A 26 -13.24 0.69 6.25
N ALA A 27 -13.20 -0.25 5.30
CA ALA A 27 -12.51 -1.52 5.43
C ALA A 27 -11.16 -1.47 4.68
N LYS A 28 -10.10 -1.93 5.35
CA LYS A 28 -8.81 -2.20 4.73
C LYS A 28 -8.88 -3.49 3.90
N GLY A 29 -8.19 -3.55 2.77
CA GLY A 29 -8.15 -4.69 1.87
C GLY A 29 -7.35 -5.86 2.44
N GLU A 30 -7.86 -7.06 2.21
CA GLU A 30 -7.28 -8.33 2.63
C GLU A 30 -6.23 -8.83 1.62
N GLU A 31 -5.52 -9.92 1.95
CA GLU A 31 -4.58 -10.52 1.01
C GLU A 31 -5.29 -10.95 -0.28
N GLY A 32 -4.84 -10.44 -1.42
CA GLY A 32 -5.51 -10.66 -2.71
C GLY A 32 -6.19 -9.42 -3.27
N ASP A 33 -6.63 -8.51 -2.41
CA ASP A 33 -7.45 -7.37 -2.83
C ASP A 33 -6.68 -6.35 -3.64
N LEU A 34 -7.37 -5.71 -4.59
CA LEU A 34 -6.80 -4.63 -5.40
C LEU A 34 -6.51 -3.40 -4.52
N CYS A 35 -5.35 -2.77 -4.75
CA CYS A 35 -4.91 -1.62 -3.98
C CYS A 35 -4.24 -0.57 -4.86
N LEU A 36 -4.26 0.69 -4.42
CA LEU A 36 -3.48 1.75 -5.05
C LEU A 36 -2.25 2.08 -4.20
N ARG A 37 -2.43 2.09 -2.88
CA ARG A 37 -1.42 2.42 -1.88
C ARG A 37 -1.39 1.37 -0.77
N SER A 38 -0.26 1.26 -0.07
CA SER A 38 -0.14 0.33 1.06
C SER A 38 -1.07 0.69 2.24
N SER A 39 -1.52 1.95 2.33
CA SER A 39 -2.53 2.38 3.31
C SER A 39 -3.88 1.69 3.13
N ASP A 40 -4.16 1.23 1.91
CA ASP A 40 -5.43 0.60 1.55
C ASP A 40 -5.49 -0.83 2.08
N CYS A 41 -4.35 -1.46 2.39
CA CYS A 41 -4.26 -2.84 2.85
C CYS A 41 -4.33 -2.97 4.38
N ALA A 42 -4.74 -4.16 4.83
CA ALA A 42 -4.77 -4.56 6.23
C ALA A 42 -3.37 -4.56 6.87
N ALA A 43 -3.33 -4.60 8.20
CA ALA A 43 -2.06 -4.63 8.94
C ALA A 43 -1.23 -5.86 8.54
N GLY A 44 0.08 -5.67 8.38
CA GLY A 44 0.99 -6.75 7.93
C GLY A 44 0.96 -7.02 6.42
N LEU A 45 0.22 -6.23 5.64
CA LEU A 45 0.20 -6.29 4.18
C LEU A 45 0.86 -5.05 3.56
N CYS A 46 1.28 -5.17 2.30
CA CYS A 46 1.70 -4.05 1.47
C CYS A 46 1.07 -4.10 0.08
N CYS A 47 1.00 -2.95 -0.59
CA CYS A 47 0.47 -2.87 -1.94
C CYS A 47 1.57 -3.10 -2.98
N ALA A 48 1.63 -4.29 -3.57
CA ALA A 48 2.68 -4.71 -4.49
C ALA A 48 2.11 -5.17 -5.85
N ARG A 49 2.90 -4.99 -6.91
CA ARG A 49 2.50 -5.35 -8.27
C ARG A 49 2.35 -6.87 -8.44
N HIS A 50 1.26 -7.27 -9.08
CA HIS A 50 1.05 -8.63 -9.56
C HIS A 50 0.45 -8.54 -10.96
N PHE A 51 1.16 -9.05 -11.96
CA PHE A 51 0.79 -8.85 -13.36
C PHE A 51 0.66 -7.35 -13.72
N TRP A 52 -0.51 -6.99 -14.25
CA TRP A 52 -0.86 -5.67 -14.77
C TRP A 52 -1.53 -4.79 -13.71
N SER A 53 -1.76 -5.31 -12.50
CA SER A 53 -2.42 -4.62 -11.39
C SER A 53 -1.57 -4.63 -10.12
N LYS A 54 -2.06 -3.97 -9.07
CA LYS A 54 -1.48 -4.00 -7.72
C LYS A 54 -2.48 -4.61 -6.77
N MET A 55 -1.97 -5.44 -5.87
CA MET A 55 -2.77 -6.14 -4.87
C MET A 55 -2.09 -6.13 -3.50
N CYS A 56 -2.88 -6.29 -2.45
CA CYS A 56 -2.40 -6.45 -1.09
C CYS A 56 -1.73 -7.82 -0.94
N LYS A 57 -0.46 -7.82 -0.52
CA LYS A 57 0.37 -9.01 -0.31
C LYS A 57 1.00 -8.98 1.08
N PRO A 58 1.36 -10.12 1.66
CA PRO A 58 1.98 -10.18 2.98
C PRO A 58 3.37 -9.55 2.99
N VAL A 59 3.65 -8.78 4.04
CA VAL A 59 5.00 -8.32 4.39
C VAL A 59 5.87 -9.53 4.74
N LEU A 60 7.12 -9.54 4.28
CA LEU A 60 8.00 -10.70 4.40
C LEU A 60 8.53 -10.88 5.83
N ARG A 61 8.39 -12.09 6.36
CA ARG A 61 8.89 -12.52 7.66
C ARG A 61 10.33 -13.02 7.60
N GLU A 62 10.93 -13.23 8.76
CA GLU A 62 12.28 -13.76 8.90
C GLU A 62 12.46 -15.09 8.11
N GLY A 63 13.58 -15.21 7.39
CA GLY A 63 13.89 -16.34 6.51
C GLY A 63 13.20 -16.32 5.14
N GLN A 64 12.17 -15.50 4.93
CA GLN A 64 11.49 -15.43 3.63
C GLN A 64 12.34 -14.68 2.59
N VAL A 65 12.19 -15.11 1.34
CA VAL A 65 12.93 -14.57 0.19
C VAL A 65 12.48 -13.16 -0.15
N CYS A 66 13.43 -12.23 -0.19
CA CYS A 66 13.22 -10.84 -0.55
C CYS A 66 13.93 -10.50 -1.86
N THR A 67 13.37 -9.56 -2.62
CA THR A 67 14.02 -9.04 -3.83
C THR A 67 14.89 -7.83 -3.44
N ARG A 68 16.21 -7.91 -3.67
CA ARG A 68 17.12 -6.76 -3.52
C ARG A 68 17.40 -6.12 -4.87
N HIS A 69 16.82 -4.94 -5.12
CA HIS A 69 17.08 -4.19 -6.35
C HIS A 69 18.45 -3.50 -6.28
N ARG A 70 19.41 -3.97 -7.08
CA ARG A 70 20.78 -3.40 -7.14
C ARG A 70 20.91 -2.18 -8.05
N ARG A 71 19.96 -1.95 -8.97
CA ARG A 71 20.00 -0.86 -9.95
C ARG A 71 18.72 -0.03 -9.86
N LYS A 72 18.86 1.30 -9.77
CA LYS A 72 17.75 2.25 -9.85
C LYS A 72 17.05 2.07 -11.22
N GLY A 73 15.77 1.72 -11.22
CA GLY A 73 14.95 1.56 -12.44
C GLY A 73 14.51 0.13 -12.79
N SER A 74 15.08 -0.92 -12.17
CA SER A 74 14.60 -2.29 -12.45
C SER A 74 13.23 -2.61 -11.85
N HIS A 75 12.74 -1.78 -10.92
CA HIS A 75 11.42 -1.93 -10.29
C HIS A 75 10.27 -1.90 -11.31
N GLY A 76 10.41 -1.17 -12.43
CA GLY A 76 9.36 -1.05 -13.43
C GLY A 76 9.14 -2.30 -14.28
N LEU A 77 10.14 -3.19 -14.34
CA LEU A 77 10.10 -4.43 -15.12
C LEU A 77 9.59 -5.63 -14.31
N GLU A 78 9.56 -5.52 -12.97
CA GLU A 78 9.16 -6.63 -12.12
C GLU A 78 7.63 -6.71 -12.05
N ILE A 79 7.10 -7.73 -12.72
CA ILE A 79 5.66 -8.02 -12.79
C ILE A 79 5.16 -8.64 -11.47
N PHE A 80 6.05 -9.31 -10.75
CA PHE A 80 5.76 -9.99 -9.49
C PHE A 80 6.55 -9.40 -8.33
N GLN A 81 6.22 -8.16 -7.97
CA GLN A 81 6.89 -7.50 -6.86
C GLN A 81 6.51 -8.18 -5.53
N ARG A 82 7.52 -8.37 -4.68
CA ARG A 82 7.35 -8.78 -3.28
C ARG A 82 7.21 -7.56 -2.38
N CYS A 83 6.62 -7.76 -1.21
CA CYS A 83 6.65 -6.75 -0.16
C CYS A 83 8.05 -6.60 0.44
N HIS A 84 8.22 -5.52 1.20
CA HIS A 84 9.40 -5.31 2.03
C HIS A 84 9.46 -6.34 3.17
N CYS A 85 10.63 -6.48 3.79
CA CYS A 85 10.76 -7.23 5.03
C CYS A 85 10.04 -6.51 6.16
N ALA A 86 9.52 -7.27 7.14
CA ALA A 86 8.89 -6.72 8.32
C ALA A 86 9.83 -5.81 9.13
N GLU A 87 9.24 -5.01 10.00
CA GLU A 87 10.00 -4.15 10.90
C GLU A 87 11.03 -4.95 11.71
N GLY A 88 12.23 -4.39 11.88
CA GLY A 88 13.36 -5.08 12.52
C GLY A 88 14.09 -6.11 11.65
N LEU A 89 13.68 -6.28 10.38
CA LEU A 89 14.35 -7.17 9.43
C LEU A 89 15.01 -6.37 8.28
N ALA A 90 16.04 -6.96 7.68
CA ALA A 90 16.76 -6.45 6.53
C ALA A 90 16.93 -7.54 5.47
N CYS A 91 16.83 -7.15 4.19
CA CYS A 91 17.03 -8.07 3.07
C CYS A 91 18.53 -8.33 2.84
N ARG A 92 19.03 -9.47 3.33
CA ARG A 92 20.46 -9.85 3.31
C ARG A 92 20.68 -11.10 2.45
N LEU A 93 21.90 -11.28 1.96
CA LEU A 93 22.26 -12.49 1.21
C LEU A 93 22.15 -13.70 2.14
N GLN A 94 21.48 -14.76 1.71
CA GLN A 94 21.45 -16.02 2.43
C GLN A 94 22.83 -16.67 2.35
N ARG A 95 23.45 -16.93 3.51
CA ARG A 95 24.68 -17.73 3.60
C ARG A 95 24.28 -19.12 4.05
N GLU A 96 24.29 -20.09 3.14
CA GLU A 96 24.07 -21.48 3.53
C GLU A 96 25.35 -22.05 4.16
N LEU A 97 25.17 -22.84 5.22
CA LEU A 97 26.23 -23.47 6.01
C LEU A 97 26.75 -24.77 5.35
N GLY A 98 26.90 -24.77 4.03
CA GLY A 98 27.23 -25.97 3.24
C GLY A 98 28.46 -25.77 2.35
N PRO A 99 29.37 -26.75 2.26
CA PRO A 99 30.49 -26.70 1.32
C PRO A 99 29.97 -26.98 -0.10
N GLY A 100 29.59 -25.94 -0.84
CA GLY A 100 29.41 -26.02 -2.29
C GLY A 100 28.31 -25.17 -2.90
N ASP A 101 27.30 -24.74 -2.15
CA ASP A 101 26.19 -23.95 -2.70
C ASP A 101 26.18 -22.52 -2.15
N THR A 102 26.69 -21.59 -2.95
CA THR A 102 26.55 -20.17 -2.63
C THR A 102 25.19 -19.70 -3.11
N SER A 103 24.17 -19.84 -2.26
CA SER A 103 22.84 -19.30 -2.55
C SER A 103 22.95 -17.80 -2.84
N ARG A 104 22.59 -17.40 -4.07
CA ARG A 104 22.59 -15.99 -4.49
C ARG A 104 21.32 -15.27 -4.03
N LEU A 105 20.46 -15.97 -3.31
CA LEU A 105 19.16 -15.51 -2.89
C LEU A 105 19.28 -14.59 -1.67
N HIS A 106 18.38 -13.62 -1.58
CA HIS A 106 18.33 -12.75 -0.41
C HIS A 106 17.12 -13.15 0.43
N THR A 107 17.28 -13.10 1.76
CA THR A 107 16.23 -13.38 2.73
C THR A 107 16.14 -12.28 3.78
N CYS A 108 14.96 -12.14 4.38
CA CYS A 108 14.74 -11.21 5.48
C CYS A 108 15.39 -11.76 6.75
N GLN A 109 16.36 -11.04 7.31
CA GLN A 109 17.12 -11.42 8.49
C GLN A 109 17.05 -10.28 9.51
N ARG A 110 17.10 -10.57 10.81
CA ARG A 110 17.15 -9.53 11.85
C ARG A 110 18.31 -8.57 11.63
N HIS A 111 18.11 -7.31 12.02
CA HIS A 111 19.16 -6.30 12.02
C HIS A 111 20.37 -6.78 12.82
#